data_AF-A0A2Z6PFW4-F1
#
_entry.id   AF-A0A2Z6PFW4-F1
#
_cell.length_a   1.000
_cell.length_b   1.000
_cell.length_c   1.000
_cell.angle_alpha   90.00
_cell.angle_beta   90.00
_cell.angle_gamma   90.00
#
_symmetry.space_group_name_H-M   'P 1'
#
loop_
_entity.id
_entity.type
_entity.pdbx_description
1 polymer ?
#
loop_
_entity_poly.entity_id
_entity_poly.type
_entity_poly.pdbx_seq_one_letter_code
_entity_poly.pdbx_strand_id
1 'polypeptide(L)'
;MLSVANVTWLADITEGKLNEAWVSYNASSLNLSVIFTGFNNVTSTTVNQHISSIVDLRLYLPEFVTIGFSAATGNATALHTLNSWDFSSTLESQQDNNKTNIAVGLGIGGFVLIAVFGLISIYLWKKWKKGKEEENGDFEEYMEEGQNTNSSGITTSGGSPSDSLVYYSSK
;
A
#
# COMPACT_ATOMS: atom_id res chain seq x y z
N MET A 1 22.86 31.99 -5.62
CA MET A 1 21.82 31.74 -4.60
C MET A 1 22.49 31.87 -3.25
N LEU A 2 21.89 32.60 -2.30
CA LEU A 2 22.41 32.76 -0.94
C LEU A 2 21.65 31.80 -0.02
N SER A 3 22.35 31.15 0.91
CA SER A 3 21.69 30.31 1.91
C SER A 3 20.94 31.18 2.92
N VAL A 4 19.75 30.78 3.32
CA VAL A 4 18.95 31.47 4.36
C VAL A 4 19.46 31.13 5.76
N ALA A 5 19.88 29.89 5.99
CA ALA A 5 20.46 29.42 7.24
C ALA A 5 21.59 28.42 6.96
N ASN A 6 22.59 28.35 7.84
CA ASN A 6 23.60 27.30 7.83
C ASN A 6 24.09 27.02 9.25
N VAL A 7 24.69 25.86 9.43
CA VAL A 7 25.37 25.46 10.67
C VAL A 7 26.53 24.55 10.30
N THR A 8 27.65 24.67 11.02
CA THR A 8 28.78 23.76 10.84
C THR A 8 28.44 22.42 11.46
N TRP A 9 28.38 21.37 10.65
CA TRP A 9 28.16 20.02 11.12
C TRP A 9 29.44 19.45 11.74
N LEU A 10 29.35 18.98 12.98
CA LEU A 10 30.41 18.29 13.70
C LEU A 10 30.45 16.82 13.27
N ALA A 11 30.65 16.56 11.99
CA ALA A 11 30.65 15.20 11.45
C ALA A 11 31.92 14.43 11.84
N ASP A 12 31.78 13.14 12.15
CA ASP A 12 32.90 12.19 12.22
C ASP A 12 32.69 11.09 11.19
N ILE A 13 33.01 11.43 9.93
CA ILE A 13 32.79 10.57 8.76
C ILE A 13 33.85 9.46 8.71
N THR A 14 35.05 9.73 9.22
CA THR A 14 36.20 8.81 9.16
C THR A 14 36.02 7.58 10.03
N GLU A 15 35.36 7.71 11.19
CA GLU A 15 35.10 6.58 12.08
C GLU A 15 33.84 5.78 11.69
N GLY A 16 33.10 6.22 10.66
CA GLY A 16 31.88 5.55 10.21
C GLY A 16 30.77 5.51 11.26
N LYS A 17 30.77 6.47 12.20
CA LYS A 17 29.76 6.53 13.26
C LYS A 17 28.37 6.73 12.66
N LEU A 18 27.40 6.02 13.23
CA LEU A 18 26.00 6.17 12.85
C LEU A 18 25.54 7.59 13.20
N ASN A 19 24.89 8.24 12.24
CA ASN A 19 24.30 9.56 12.42
C ASN A 19 22.78 9.46 12.24
N GLU A 20 22.05 10.21 13.05
CA GLU A 20 20.60 10.31 12.99
C GLU A 20 20.22 11.73 12.57
N ALA A 21 19.12 11.84 11.83
CA ALA A 21 18.55 13.12 11.45
C ALA A 21 17.02 13.03 11.47
N TRP A 22 16.39 14.08 12.01
CA TRP A 22 14.95 14.27 12.05
C TRP A 22 14.61 15.55 11.31
N VAL A 23 13.83 15.40 10.24
CA VAL A 23 13.31 16.53 9.47
C VAL A 23 11.84 16.69 9.81
N SER A 24 11.45 17.91 10.17
CA SER A 24 10.07 18.23 10.54
C SER A 24 9.64 19.52 9.86
N TYR A 25 8.40 19.55 9.40
CA TYR A 25 7.78 20.75 8.84
C TYR A 25 6.42 20.97 9.49
N ASN A 26 6.19 22.17 10.00
CA ASN A 26 4.90 22.58 10.53
C ASN A 26 4.26 23.60 9.58
N ALA A 27 3.16 23.22 8.93
CA ALA A 27 2.48 24.06 7.95
C ALA A 27 1.81 25.31 8.56
N SER A 28 1.43 25.28 9.84
CA SER A 28 0.79 26.42 10.51
C SER A 28 1.79 27.52 10.87
N SER A 29 3.02 27.14 11.24
CA SER A 29 4.11 28.09 11.53
C SER A 29 5.09 28.29 10.37
N LEU A 30 4.90 27.58 9.25
CA LEU A 30 5.80 27.54 8.09
C LEU A 30 7.25 27.20 8.47
N ASN A 31 7.45 26.46 9.56
CA ASN A 31 8.77 26.18 10.10
C ASN A 31 9.28 24.83 9.61
N LEU A 32 10.36 24.86 8.84
CA LEU A 32 11.15 23.69 8.47
C LEU A 32 12.33 23.60 9.45
N SER A 33 12.38 22.52 10.21
CA SER A 33 13.42 22.27 11.21
C SER A 33 14.07 20.92 11.00
N VAL A 34 15.40 20.90 11.10
CA VAL A 34 16.22 19.70 11.03
C VAL A 34 17.03 19.59 12.31
N ILE A 35 16.91 18.45 12.98
CA ILE A 35 17.76 18.06 14.10
C ILE A 35 18.62 16.91 13.63
N PHE A 36 19.91 16.93 13.92
CA PHE A 36 20.84 15.90 13.47
C PHE A 36 21.96 15.70 14.47
N THR A 37 22.55 14.51 14.49
CA THR A 37 23.66 14.20 15.38
C THR A 37 24.98 14.72 14.83
N GLY A 38 25.81 15.23 15.73
CA GLY A 38 27.23 15.51 15.52
C GLY A 38 28.06 14.87 16.62
N PHE A 39 29.38 14.91 16.47
CA PHE A 39 30.33 14.32 17.39
C PHE A 39 31.26 15.40 17.94
N ASN A 40 31.33 15.51 19.27
CA ASN A 40 32.24 16.42 19.92
C ASN A 40 33.57 15.70 20.22
N ASN A 41 34.62 16.06 19.49
CA ASN A 41 35.96 15.47 19.63
C ASN A 41 36.61 15.73 21.01
N VAL A 42 36.19 16.77 21.74
CA VAL A 42 36.78 17.10 23.05
C VAL A 42 36.21 16.19 24.14
N THR A 43 34.90 15.93 24.09
CA THR A 43 34.21 15.10 25.09
C THR A 43 34.03 13.66 24.64
N SER A 44 34.33 13.35 23.38
CA SER A 44 34.11 12.06 22.73
C SER A 44 32.64 11.58 22.81
N THR A 45 31.69 12.51 22.70
CA THR A 45 30.25 12.24 22.82
C THR A 45 29.47 12.71 21.61
N THR A 46 28.38 11.99 21.30
CA THR A 46 27.37 12.44 20.34
C THR A 46 26.58 13.63 20.92
N VAL A 47 26.37 14.66 20.11
CA VAL A 47 25.62 15.87 20.45
C VAL A 47 24.56 16.14 19.39
N ASN A 48 23.43 16.73 19.79
CA ASN A 48 22.40 17.13 18.83
C ASN A 48 22.68 18.55 18.34
N GLN A 49 22.66 18.71 17.03
CA GLN A 49 22.71 19.99 16.33
C GLN A 49 21.35 20.25 15.68
N HIS A 50 21.04 21.52 15.44
CA HIS A 50 19.78 21.89 14.81
C HIS A 50 19.97 23.05 13.85
N ILE A 51 19.09 23.11 12.85
CA ILE A 51 18.94 24.23 11.93
C ILE A 51 17.46 24.35 11.59
N SER A 52 16.95 25.57 11.53
CA SER A 52 15.56 25.83 11.16
C SER A 52 15.43 27.08 10.30
N SER A 53 14.33 27.15 9.55
CA SER A 53 13.99 28.31 8.74
C SER A 53 12.47 28.41 8.60
N ILE A 54 11.98 29.64 8.57
CA ILE A 54 10.60 29.93 8.20
C ILE A 54 10.53 29.99 6.66
N VAL A 55 9.81 29.05 6.05
CA VAL A 55 9.69 28.90 4.60
C VAL A 55 8.31 28.36 4.24
N ASP A 56 7.61 29.05 3.34
CA ASP A 56 6.37 28.53 2.76
C ASP A 56 6.68 27.59 1.60
N LEU A 57 6.62 26.27 1.85
CA LEU A 57 6.93 25.25 0.86
C LEU A 57 6.03 25.32 -0.39
N ARG A 58 4.82 25.88 -0.27
CA ARG A 58 3.85 25.99 -1.38
C ARG A 58 4.30 26.94 -2.49
N LEU A 59 5.24 27.85 -2.17
CA LEU A 59 5.80 28.79 -3.14
C LEU A 59 6.89 28.15 -4.02
N TYR A 60 7.45 27.01 -3.60
CA TYR A 60 8.61 26.39 -4.23
C TYR A 60 8.34 24.97 -4.74
N LEU A 61 7.33 24.29 -4.19
CA LEU A 61 6.99 22.92 -4.52
C LEU A 61 5.57 22.83 -5.08
N PRO A 62 5.33 21.93 -6.07
CA PRO A 62 3.99 21.60 -6.51
C PRO A 62 3.23 20.83 -5.42
N GLU A 63 1.92 20.64 -5.62
CA GLU A 63 1.04 19.90 -4.71
C GLU A 63 1.49 18.44 -4.50
N PHE A 64 1.98 17.79 -5.56
CA PHE A 64 2.48 16.42 -5.51
C PHE A 64 4.00 16.39 -5.60
N VAL A 65 4.63 15.82 -4.58
CA VAL A 65 6.10 15.73 -4.46
C VAL A 65 6.54 14.29 -4.26
N THR A 66 7.80 14.02 -4.61
CA THR A 66 8.48 12.77 -4.25
C THR A 66 9.49 13.05 -3.15
N ILE A 67 9.48 12.23 -2.10
CA ILE A 67 10.46 12.28 -1.02
C ILE A 67 11.46 11.15 -1.25
N GLY A 68 12.75 11.45 -1.04
CA GLY A 68 13.81 10.47 -1.21
C GLY A 68 15.17 11.00 -0.80
N PHE A 69 16.16 10.14 -0.95
CA PHE A 69 17.55 10.41 -0.61
C PHE A 69 18.40 10.42 -1.88
N SER A 70 19.42 11.27 -1.88
CA SER A 70 20.45 11.30 -2.90
C SER A 70 21.80 11.46 -2.23
N ALA A 71 22.81 10.78 -2.76
CA ALA A 71 24.17 10.86 -2.27
C ALA A 71 25.14 10.82 -3.45
N ALA A 72 26.22 11.58 -3.34
CA ALA A 72 27.22 11.71 -4.39
C ALA A 72 28.60 11.84 -3.77
N THR A 73 29.58 11.26 -4.45
CA THR A 73 31.00 11.36 -4.09
C THR A 73 31.73 12.29 -5.05
N GLY A 74 32.81 12.89 -4.58
CA GLY A 74 33.70 13.71 -5.39
C GLY A 74 34.98 12.96 -5.75
N ASN A 75 36.13 13.64 -5.67
CA ASN A 75 37.45 13.02 -5.88
C ASN A 75 37.81 11.97 -4.82
N ALA A 76 37.23 12.07 -3.62
CA ALA A 76 37.38 11.09 -2.55
C ALA A 76 36.22 10.09 -2.56
N THR A 77 36.51 8.85 -2.16
CA THR A 77 35.50 7.81 -1.98
C THR A 77 34.78 8.00 -0.66
N ALA A 78 33.45 7.98 -0.68
CA ALA A 78 32.63 7.86 0.51
C ALA A 78 31.59 6.76 0.31
N LEU A 79 31.29 6.03 1.39
CA LEU A 79 30.19 5.07 1.42
C LEU A 79 28.96 5.76 2.02
N HIS A 80 27.84 5.69 1.32
CA HIS A 80 26.57 6.25 1.78
C HIS A 80 25.61 5.11 2.07
N THR A 81 25.32 4.86 3.35
CA THR A 81 24.43 3.79 3.80
C THR A 81 23.27 4.40 4.58
N LEU A 82 22.04 4.06 4.19
CA LEU A 82 20.83 4.38 4.93
C LEU A 82 20.41 3.15 5.73
N ASN A 83 20.55 3.20 7.06
CA ASN A 83 20.25 2.06 7.93
C ASN A 83 18.74 1.87 8.11
N SER A 84 18.04 2.95 8.38
CA SER A 84 16.59 2.97 8.55
C SER A 84 16.07 4.37 8.21
N TRP A 85 14.79 4.43 7.82
CA TRP A 85 14.07 5.67 7.65
C TRP A 85 12.59 5.44 7.92
N ASP A 86 11.92 6.50 8.35
CA ASP A 86 10.48 6.56 8.52
C ASP A 86 10.00 7.92 8.03
N PHE A 87 8.78 7.98 7.53
CA PHE A 87 8.17 9.23 7.08
C PHE A 87 6.69 9.23 7.42
N SER A 88 6.25 10.35 8.00
CA SER A 88 4.86 10.60 8.33
C SER A 88 4.49 12.02 7.92
N SER A 89 3.29 12.17 7.35
CA SER A 89 2.71 13.45 6.95
C SER A 89 1.22 13.43 7.20
N THR A 90 0.70 14.55 7.70
CA THR A 90 -0.72 14.77 7.92
C THR A 90 -1.15 16.02 7.16
N LEU A 91 -2.25 15.90 6.41
CA LEU A 91 -2.89 17.01 5.74
C LEU A 91 -4.24 17.23 6.43
N GLU A 92 -4.48 18.44 6.92
CA GLU A 92 -5.81 18.82 7.38
C GLU A 92 -6.71 18.99 6.15
N SER A 93 -7.59 18.02 5.88
CA SER A 93 -8.61 18.20 4.86
C SER A 93 -9.68 19.15 5.42
N GLN A 94 -9.96 20.23 4.69
CA GLN A 94 -11.23 20.93 4.89
C GLN A 94 -12.31 19.98 4.39
N GLN A 95 -13.03 19.35 5.32
CA GLN A 95 -14.15 18.50 4.98
C GLN A 95 -15.31 19.39 4.52
N ASP A 96 -15.35 19.66 3.21
CA ASP A 96 -16.50 20.28 2.57
C ASP A 96 -17.68 19.31 2.72
N ASN A 97 -18.54 19.59 3.69
CA ASN A 97 -19.80 18.92 3.92
C ASN A 97 -20.86 19.38 2.91
N ASN A 98 -20.56 19.34 1.62
CA ASN A 98 -21.57 19.52 0.58
C ASN A 98 -22.36 18.21 0.40
N LYS A 99 -23.39 18.01 1.24
CA LYS A 99 -24.45 17.04 0.97
C LYS A 99 -25.15 17.39 -0.34
N THR A 100 -24.64 16.90 -1.47
CA THR A 100 -25.36 16.95 -2.74
C THR A 100 -26.39 15.82 -2.75
N ASN A 101 -27.63 16.14 -2.38
CA ASN A 101 -28.79 15.30 -2.66
C ASN A 101 -28.95 15.19 -4.18
N ILE A 102 -28.68 14.01 -4.75
CA ILE A 102 -29.00 13.70 -6.15
C ILE A 102 -30.51 13.43 -6.22
N ALA A 103 -31.27 14.50 -6.46
CA ALA A 103 -32.70 14.42 -6.70
C ALA A 103 -32.97 13.83 -8.09
N VAL A 104 -33.55 12.63 -8.07
CA VAL A 104 -34.23 11.85 -9.11
C VAL A 104 -34.55 12.61 -10.42
N GLY A 105 -33.89 12.18 -11.50
CA GLY A 105 -34.24 12.49 -12.88
C GLY A 105 -34.45 11.22 -13.70
N LEU A 106 -35.39 10.35 -13.28
CA LEU A 106 -35.86 9.22 -14.10
C LEU A 106 -36.73 9.76 -15.24
N GLY A 107 -36.06 10.25 -16.28
CA GLY A 107 -36.70 10.66 -17.51
C GLY A 107 -37.45 9.50 -18.17
N ILE A 108 -38.63 9.81 -18.72
CA ILE A 108 -39.59 8.92 -19.40
C ILE A 108 -38.94 8.04 -20.50
N GLY A 109 -37.72 8.35 -20.95
CA GLY A 109 -36.95 7.55 -21.91
C GLY A 109 -36.56 6.15 -21.41
N GLY A 110 -36.47 5.91 -20.10
CA GLY A 110 -36.15 4.59 -19.55
C GLY A 110 -37.27 3.55 -19.73
N PHE A 111 -38.53 3.99 -19.70
CA PHE A 111 -39.69 3.09 -19.78
C PHE A 111 -39.86 2.49 -21.17
N VAL A 112 -39.53 3.24 -22.23
CA VAL A 112 -39.66 2.78 -23.61
C VAL A 112 -38.64 1.69 -23.93
N LEU A 113 -37.39 1.84 -23.48
CA LEU A 113 -36.36 0.82 -23.69
C LEU A 113 -36.69 -0.48 -22.95
N ILE A 114 -37.16 -0.40 -21.70
CA ILE A 114 -37.55 -1.58 -20.91
C ILE A 114 -38.73 -2.31 -21.56
N ALA A 115 -39.73 -1.58 -22.10
CA ALA A 115 -40.85 -2.18 -22.81
C ALA A 115 -40.41 -2.90 -24.10
N VAL A 116 -39.51 -2.29 -24.89
CA VAL A 116 -38.98 -2.90 -26.12
C VAL A 116 -38.15 -4.16 -25.80
N PHE A 117 -37.26 -4.10 -24.81
CA PHE A 117 -36.47 -5.27 -24.39
C PHE A 117 -37.34 -6.40 -23.82
N GLY A 118 -38.41 -6.07 -23.10
CA GLY A 118 -39.40 -7.05 -22.63
C GLY A 118 -40.12 -7.77 -23.77
N LEU A 119 -40.59 -7.03 -24.79
CA LEU A 119 -41.28 -7.61 -25.94
C LEU A 119 -40.37 -8.51 -26.79
N ILE A 120 -39.11 -8.10 -27.02
CA ILE A 120 -38.11 -8.90 -27.75
C ILE A 120 -37.81 -10.20 -26.99
N SER A 121 -37.65 -10.12 -25.67
CA SER A 121 -37.35 -11.29 -24.83
C SER A 121 -38.48 -12.32 -24.86
N ILE A 122 -39.75 -11.88 -24.77
CA ILE A 122 -40.92 -12.75 -24.85
C ILE A 122 -41.03 -13.42 -26.22
N TYR A 123 -40.77 -12.68 -27.30
CA TYR A 123 -40.80 -13.23 -28.66
C TYR A 123 -39.74 -14.33 -28.86
N LEU A 124 -38.51 -14.10 -28.41
CA LEU A 124 -37.42 -15.09 -28.48
C LEU A 124 -37.74 -16.33 -27.64
N TRP A 125 -38.30 -16.16 -26.44
CA TRP A 125 -38.69 -17.29 -25.58
C TRP A 125 -39.77 -18.16 -26.20
N LYS A 126 -40.75 -17.54 -26.86
CA LYS A 126 -41.82 -18.27 -27.56
C LYS A 126 -41.29 -19.03 -28.78
N LYS A 127 -40.25 -18.52 -29.44
CA LYS A 127 -39.57 -19.20 -30.55
C LYS A 127 -38.79 -20.44 -30.06
N TRP A 128 -38.16 -20.38 -28.89
CA TRP A 128 -37.36 -21.48 -28.35
C TRP A 128 -38.19 -22.59 -27.67
N LYS A 129 -39.43 -22.30 -27.25
CA LYS A 129 -40.33 -23.34 -26.73
C LYS A 129 -40.96 -24.24 -27.80
N LYS A 130 -40.70 -24.01 -29.09
CA LYS A 130 -41.33 -24.77 -30.18
C LYS A 130 -40.46 -25.87 -30.79
N GLY A 131 -39.42 -26.32 -30.09
CA GLY A 131 -38.59 -27.43 -30.54
C GLY A 131 -37.82 -28.10 -29.40
N LYS A 132 -38.54 -28.82 -28.52
CA LYS A 132 -37.97 -29.84 -27.64
C LYS A 132 -38.97 -30.97 -27.42
N GLU A 133 -38.94 -31.91 -28.35
CA GLU A 133 -39.45 -33.28 -28.40
C GLU A 133 -38.91 -33.76 -29.76
N GLU A 134 -38.05 -34.76 -29.96
CA GLU A 134 -37.51 -35.90 -29.22
C GLU A 134 -36.17 -36.26 -29.93
N GLU A 135 -35.18 -36.85 -29.26
CA GLU A 135 -34.52 -38.08 -29.75
C GLU A 135 -33.56 -38.63 -28.68
N ASN A 136 -33.81 -39.89 -28.33
CA ASN A 136 -33.00 -40.74 -27.48
C ASN A 136 -31.75 -41.21 -28.24
N GLY A 137 -30.63 -41.35 -27.53
CA GLY A 137 -29.38 -41.86 -28.07
C GLY A 137 -28.74 -42.79 -27.05
N ASP A 138 -29.23 -44.01 -27.08
CA ASP A 138 -28.92 -45.18 -26.28
C ASP A 138 -27.47 -45.62 -26.50
N PHE A 139 -26.70 -45.80 -25.42
CA PHE A 139 -25.63 -46.80 -25.39
C PHE A 139 -25.55 -47.37 -23.97
N GLU A 140 -26.08 -48.57 -23.84
CA GLU A 140 -26.04 -49.41 -22.65
C GLU A 140 -24.95 -50.47 -22.91
N GLU A 141 -23.87 -50.44 -22.14
CA GLU A 141 -22.97 -51.60 -22.05
C GLU A 141 -22.58 -51.85 -20.58
N TYR A 142 -23.12 -52.98 -20.13
CA TYR A 142 -23.01 -53.76 -18.91
C TYR A 142 -21.72 -53.63 -18.08
N MET A 143 -21.87 -53.61 -16.75
CA MET A 143 -21.72 -54.83 -15.95
C MET A 143 -22.40 -54.68 -14.57
N GLU A 144 -23.00 -55.80 -14.16
CA GLU A 144 -23.82 -56.02 -12.98
C GLU A 144 -23.07 -56.02 -11.63
N GLU A 145 -23.83 -55.57 -10.63
CA GLU A 145 -24.07 -56.10 -9.28
C GLU A 145 -22.93 -56.65 -8.39
N GLY A 146 -22.90 -56.09 -7.18
CA GLY A 146 -22.33 -56.74 -5.99
C GLY A 146 -22.74 -55.99 -4.73
N GLN A 147 -23.71 -56.53 -4.01
CA GLN A 147 -24.43 -55.91 -2.91
C GLN A 147 -23.59 -55.54 -1.66
N ASN A 148 -24.07 -54.50 -0.97
CA ASN A 148 -24.41 -54.46 0.47
C ASN A 148 -23.38 -54.96 1.50
N THR A 149 -22.97 -54.08 2.42
CA THR A 149 -23.30 -54.12 3.86
C THR A 149 -22.30 -53.28 4.68
N ASN A 150 -22.85 -52.68 5.74
CA ASN A 150 -22.15 -52.04 6.84
C ASN A 150 -21.01 -52.90 7.41
N SER A 151 -19.94 -52.27 7.91
CA SER A 151 -19.43 -52.47 9.28
C SER A 151 -18.00 -51.94 9.47
N SER A 152 -17.84 -51.10 10.52
CA SER A 152 -16.75 -50.99 11.52
C SER A 152 -15.25 -51.10 11.18
N GLY A 153 -14.47 -50.34 11.97
CA GLY A 153 -13.10 -50.67 12.38
C GLY A 153 -11.99 -49.91 11.63
N ILE A 154 -11.43 -48.84 12.19
CA ILE A 154 -10.29 -48.79 13.14
C ILE A 154 -8.91 -48.68 12.44
N THR A 155 -8.29 -47.50 12.72
CA THR A 155 -6.85 -47.13 12.85
C THR A 155 -5.89 -47.38 11.69
N THR A 156 -5.02 -46.43 11.34
CA THR A 156 -3.77 -46.19 12.08
C THR A 156 -3.07 -44.89 11.63
N SER A 157 -2.40 -44.28 12.63
CA SER A 157 -1.18 -43.41 12.62
C SER A 157 -0.81 -42.61 11.37
N GLY A 158 -0.38 -41.35 11.44
CA GLY A 158 0.09 -40.55 12.56
C GLY A 158 0.88 -39.34 12.05
N GLY A 159 1.29 -38.46 12.97
CA GLY A 159 2.37 -37.50 12.73
C GLY A 159 1.97 -36.02 12.67
N SER A 160 2.10 -35.35 13.82
CA SER A 160 2.31 -33.90 14.00
C SER A 160 2.92 -33.73 15.40
N PRO A 161 3.61 -32.63 15.78
CA PRO A 161 4.18 -31.51 14.99
C PRO A 161 5.69 -31.32 15.26
N SER A 162 6.42 -30.61 14.39
CA SER A 162 7.69 -29.99 14.77
C SER A 162 7.97 -28.74 13.94
N ASP A 163 7.32 -27.63 14.31
CA ASP A 163 7.78 -26.31 13.90
C ASP A 163 8.96 -25.92 14.78
N SER A 164 10.13 -25.84 14.15
CA SER A 164 11.35 -25.31 14.76
C SER A 164 11.42 -23.80 14.49
N LEU A 165 11.37 -23.00 15.55
CA LEU A 165 11.65 -21.58 15.52
C LEU A 165 13.17 -21.38 15.53
N VAL A 166 13.72 -20.81 14.46
CA VAL A 166 15.12 -20.35 14.42
C VAL A 166 15.15 -18.86 14.73
N TYR A 167 15.65 -18.52 15.91
CA TYR A 167 16.02 -17.15 16.28
C TYR A 167 17.37 -16.79 15.64
N TYR A 168 17.42 -15.68 14.90
CA TYR A 168 18.68 -15.03 14.53
C TYR A 168 19.05 -13.99 15.60
N SER A 169 20.27 -14.12 16.13
CA SER A 169 20.99 -13.07 16.85
C SER A 169 22.28 -12.82 16.07
N SER A 170 22.44 -11.61 15.53
CA SER A 170 23.72 -11.17 14.94
C SER A 170 24.39 -10.20 15.91
N LYS A 171 25.67 -10.47 16.13
CA LYS A 171 26.66 -9.48 16.57
C LYS A 171 26.81 -8.38 15.54
#